data_AF-A0A653KBK8-F1
#
_entry.id   AF-A0A653KBK8-F1
#
_cell.length_a   1.000
_cell.length_b   1.000
_cell.length_c   1.000
_cell.angle_alpha   90.00
_cell.angle_beta   90.00
_cell.angle_gamma   90.00
#
_symmetry.space_group_name_H-M   'P 1'
#
loop_
_entity.id
_entity.type
_entity.pdbx_description
1 polymer ?
#
loop_
_entity_poly.entity_id
_entity_poly.type
_entity_poly.pdbx_seq_one_letter_code
_entity_poly.pdbx_strand_id
1 'polypeptide(L)'
;MKRFITGALLAITCTYALAAKIEYKFYIRYNVENKRIISIKTDKNTPSNIQEKCTEELLNGSASKLLEASAKGKTGTVNLTYFCSH
;
A
#
# COMPACT_ATOMS: atom_id res chain seq x y z
N MET A 1 11.75 16.23 55.97
CA MET A 1 10.99 16.87 54.86
C MET A 1 11.94 17.67 53.99
N LYS A 2 11.78 17.61 52.66
CA LYS A 2 12.61 18.21 51.58
C LYS A 2 13.92 17.43 51.29
N ARG A 3 14.29 17.10 50.05
CA ARG A 3 13.81 17.48 48.72
C ARG A 3 14.23 16.43 47.67
N PHE A 4 13.43 16.38 46.62
CA PHE A 4 13.46 15.53 45.44
C PHE A 4 14.74 15.67 44.58
N ILE A 5 15.24 14.51 44.13
CA ILE A 5 15.55 14.10 42.75
C ILE A 5 16.14 15.17 41.81
N THR A 6 17.40 15.00 41.44
CA THR A 6 17.94 15.50 40.16
C THR A 6 19.02 14.55 39.61
N GLY A 7 18.64 13.30 39.39
CA GLY A 7 19.35 12.43 38.45
C GLY A 7 18.71 12.58 37.09
N ALA A 8 19.19 13.52 36.26
CA ALA A 8 18.73 13.68 34.90
C ALA A 8 19.20 12.47 34.08
N LEU A 9 18.44 11.37 34.14
CA LEU A 9 18.52 10.32 33.16
C LEU A 9 17.87 10.89 31.89
N LEU A 10 18.67 11.57 31.07
CA LEU A 10 18.34 11.81 29.67
C LEU A 10 18.33 10.43 28.99
N ALA A 11 17.23 9.71 29.17
CA ALA A 11 16.80 8.72 28.21
C ALA A 11 16.56 9.51 26.93
N ILE A 12 17.55 9.48 26.04
CA ILE A 12 17.37 9.76 24.63
C ILE A 12 16.38 8.69 24.18
N THR A 13 15.09 8.97 24.33
CA THR A 13 14.04 8.20 23.71
C THR A 13 14.33 8.37 22.24
N CYS A 14 15.01 7.38 21.67
CA CYS A 14 15.18 7.28 20.26
C CYS A 14 13.76 7.23 19.69
N THR A 15 13.28 8.38 19.24
CA THR A 15 12.14 8.48 18.35
C THR A 15 12.62 7.91 17.02
N TYR A 16 12.84 6.59 16.99
CA TYR A 16 12.62 5.82 15.79
C TYR A 16 11.13 6.00 15.55
N ALA A 17 10.76 7.11 14.92
CA ALA A 17 9.59 7.15 14.08
C ALA A 17 9.84 6.04 13.06
N LEU A 18 9.47 4.82 13.44
CA LEU A 18 9.22 3.74 12.54
C LEU A 18 8.05 4.28 11.72
N ALA A 19 8.39 5.02 10.66
CA ALA A 19 7.48 5.35 9.60
C ALA A 19 7.10 3.99 9.02
N ALA A 20 6.12 3.34 9.66
CA ALA A 20 5.45 2.18 9.13
C ALA A 20 4.92 2.66 7.79
N LYS A 21 5.61 2.25 6.72
CA LYS A 21 5.25 2.62 5.37
C LYS A 21 3.80 2.19 5.20
N ILE A 22 2.89 3.16 5.12
CA ILE A 22 1.46 2.86 5.10
C ILE A 22 1.20 2.18 3.76
N GLU A 23 0.93 0.88 3.79
CA GLU A 23 0.54 0.13 2.61
C GLU A 23 -0.97 0.20 2.43
N TYR A 24 -1.39 0.76 1.30
CA TYR A 24 -2.79 0.87 0.93
C TYR A 24 -3.18 -0.28 0.02
N LYS A 25 -4.29 -0.92 0.34
CA LYS A 25 -4.77 -2.10 -0.37
C LYS A 25 -5.70 -1.70 -1.51
N PHE A 26 -5.44 -2.26 -2.68
CA PHE A 26 -6.25 -2.10 -3.88
C PHE A 26 -6.74 -3.48 -4.34
N TYR A 27 -8.05 -3.59 -4.54
CA TYR A 27 -8.73 -4.76 -5.06
C TYR A 27 -8.97 -4.57 -6.54
N ILE A 28 -8.37 -5.45 -7.35
CA ILE A 28 -8.33 -5.31 -8.80
C ILE A 28 -9.07 -6.48 -9.42
N ARG A 29 -10.08 -6.20 -10.24
CA ARG A 29 -10.70 -7.20 -11.09
C ARG A 29 -9.98 -7.18 -12.44
N TYR A 30 -9.32 -8.27 -12.78
CA TYR A 30 -8.43 -8.37 -13.94
C TYR A 30 -8.90 -9.47 -14.90
N ASN A 31 -8.99 -9.18 -16.19
CA ASN A 31 -9.26 -10.15 -17.24
C ASN A 31 -7.93 -10.70 -17.78
N VAL A 32 -7.69 -12.00 -17.60
CA VAL A 32 -6.42 -12.63 -17.98
C VAL A 32 -6.27 -12.74 -19.50
N GLU A 33 -7.35 -13.00 -20.21
CA GLU A 33 -7.34 -13.27 -21.66
C GLU A 33 -6.98 -12.01 -22.46
N ASN A 34 -7.59 -10.88 -22.10
CA ASN A 34 -7.37 -9.59 -22.75
C ASN A 34 -6.26 -8.77 -22.07
N LYS A 35 -5.73 -9.25 -20.94
CA LYS A 35 -4.74 -8.58 -20.09
C LYS A 35 -5.16 -7.19 -19.62
N ARG A 36 -6.43 -7.00 -19.27
CA ARG A 36 -7.01 -5.69 -18.91
C ARG A 36 -7.54 -5.65 -17.49
N ILE A 37 -7.34 -4.52 -16.84
CA ILE A 37 -8.03 -4.18 -15.60
C ILE A 37 -9.47 -3.81 -15.95
N ILE A 38 -10.42 -4.47 -15.27
CA ILE A 38 -11.86 -4.24 -15.40
C ILE A 38 -12.32 -3.24 -14.32
N SER A 39 -11.80 -3.37 -13.10
CA SER A 39 -12.11 -2.42 -12.02
C SER A 39 -11.01 -2.37 -10.97
N ILE A 40 -10.91 -1.22 -10.32
CA ILE A 40 -10.02 -0.94 -9.19
C ILE A 40 -10.90 -0.43 -8.05
N LYS A 41 -10.76 -1.03 -6.87
CA LYS A 41 -11.42 -0.58 -5.64
C LYS A 41 -10.37 -0.45 -4.55
N THR A 42 -10.58 0.44 -3.61
CA THR A 42 -9.73 0.62 -2.44
C THR A 42 -10.58 0.86 -1.21
N ASP A 43 -9.98 0.77 -0.03
CA ASP A 43 -10.66 1.06 1.23
C ASP A 43 -11.05 2.55 1.29
N LYS A 44 -12.18 2.84 1.96
CA LYS A 44 -12.74 4.21 2.05
C LYS A 44 -11.79 5.21 2.69
N ASN A 45 -10.83 4.72 3.49
CA ASN A 45 -9.89 5.54 4.23
C ASN A 45 -8.60 5.83 3.44
N THR A 46 -8.45 5.28 2.23
CA THR A 46 -7.29 5.58 1.38
C THR A 46 -7.36 7.05 0.95
N PRO A 47 -6.34 7.88 1.25
CA PRO A 47 -6.32 9.28 0.85
C PRO A 47 -6.43 9.44 -0.67
N SER A 48 -7.18 10.44 -1.15
CA SER A 48 -7.45 10.63 -2.58
C SER A 48 -6.18 10.78 -3.43
N ASN A 49 -5.16 11.48 -2.92
CA ASN A 49 -3.86 11.62 -3.58
C ASN A 49 -3.12 10.28 -3.74
N ILE A 50 -3.30 9.36 -2.78
CA ILE A 50 -2.76 8.00 -2.89
C ILE A 50 -3.58 7.18 -3.87
N GLN A 51 -4.91 7.30 -3.83
CA GLN A 51 -5.79 6.63 -4.81
C GLN A 51 -5.40 7.00 -6.24
N GLU A 52 -5.18 8.28 -6.51
CA GLU A 52 -4.79 8.80 -7.83
C GLU A 52 -3.44 8.22 -8.28
N LYS A 53 -2.37 8.40 -7.47
CA LYS A 53 -1.03 7.92 -7.80
C LYS A 53 -0.97 6.41 -8.02
N CYS A 54 -1.56 5.63 -7.11
CA CYS A 54 -1.55 4.17 -7.20
C CYS A 54 -2.41 3.67 -8.39
N THR A 55 -3.51 4.35 -8.70
CA THR A 55 -4.32 4.02 -9.89
C THR A 55 -3.56 4.34 -11.17
N GLU A 56 -2.85 5.47 -11.22
CA GLU A 56 -2.02 5.83 -12.36
C GLU A 56 -0.90 4.80 -12.58
N GLU A 57 -0.21 4.36 -11.52
CA GLU A 57 0.79 3.29 -11.61
C GLU A 57 0.20 1.95 -12.10
N LEU A 58 -1.01 1.61 -11.68
CA LEU A 58 -1.71 0.40 -12.12
C LEU A 58 -2.07 0.43 -13.60
N LEU A 59 -2.46 1.60 -14.11
CA LEU A 59 -2.92 1.76 -15.50
C LEU A 59 -1.78 2.03 -16.48
N ASN A 60 -0.80 2.84 -16.09
CA ASN A 60 0.24 3.37 -16.97
C ASN A 60 1.64 2.84 -16.62
N GLY A 61 1.80 2.22 -15.45
CA GLY A 61 3.10 1.85 -14.90
C GLY A 61 3.47 0.37 -15.07
N SER A 62 4.58 0.03 -14.42
CA SER A 62 5.14 -1.32 -14.35
C SER A 62 4.27 -2.32 -13.57
N ALA A 63 3.27 -1.84 -12.83
CA ALA A 63 2.37 -2.68 -12.05
C ALA A 63 1.49 -3.59 -12.93
N SER A 64 1.24 -3.22 -14.19
CA SER A 64 0.61 -4.09 -15.20
C SER A 64 1.29 -5.46 -15.31
N LYS A 65 2.63 -5.50 -15.32
CA LYS A 65 3.42 -6.74 -15.36
C LYS A 65 3.29 -7.55 -14.07
N LEU A 66 3.14 -6.89 -12.92
CA LEU A 66 2.89 -7.55 -11.64
C LEU A 66 1.52 -8.22 -11.62
N LEU A 67 0.51 -7.60 -12.23
CA LEU A 67 -0.83 -8.21 -12.37
C LEU A 67 -0.78 -9.43 -13.28
N GLU A 68 -0.07 -9.36 -14.41
CA GLU A 68 0.14 -10.51 -15.30
C GLU A 68 0.84 -11.67 -14.57
N ALA A 69 1.91 -11.38 -13.83
CA ALA A 69 2.60 -12.39 -13.04
C ALA A 69 1.69 -13.00 -11.96
N SER A 70 0.88 -12.18 -11.29
CA SER A 70 -0.07 -12.61 -10.24
C SER A 70 -1.27 -13.39 -10.79
N ALA A 71 -1.57 -13.22 -12.08
CA ALA A 71 -2.62 -13.94 -12.80
C ALA A 71 -2.12 -15.20 -13.53
N LYS A 72 -0.81 -15.47 -13.52
CA LYS A 72 -0.21 -16.61 -14.24
C LYS A 72 -0.87 -17.93 -13.82
N GLY A 73 -1.24 -18.73 -14.82
CA GLY A 73 -1.89 -20.03 -14.63
C GLY A 73 -3.38 -19.95 -14.28
N LYS A 74 -3.98 -18.76 -14.26
CA LYS A 74 -5.43 -18.56 -14.08
C LYS A 74 -6.09 -18.26 -15.42
N THR A 75 -7.40 -18.44 -15.49
CA THR A 75 -8.22 -18.14 -16.68
C THR A 75 -9.42 -17.28 -16.32
N GLY A 76 -9.98 -16.59 -17.32
CA GLY A 76 -11.14 -15.72 -17.14
C GLY A 76 -10.85 -14.45 -16.36
N THR A 77 -11.79 -14.04 -15.51
CA THR A 77 -11.68 -12.84 -14.69
C THR A 77 -11.28 -13.20 -13.26
N VAL A 78 -10.18 -12.64 -12.79
CA VAL A 78 -9.61 -12.91 -11.46
C VAL A 78 -9.63 -11.66 -10.59
N ASN A 79 -9.78 -11.87 -9.28
CA ASN A 79 -9.60 -10.81 -8.29
C ASN A 79 -8.15 -10.86 -7.77
N LEU A 80 -7.45 -9.74 -7.90
CA LEU A 80 -6.08 -9.56 -7.44
C LEU A 80 -6.06 -8.49 -6.34
N THR A 81 -5.06 -8.58 -5.48
CA THR A 81 -4.76 -7.55 -4.48
C THR A 81 -3.43 -6.91 -4.82
N TYR A 82 -3.40 -5.59 -4.88
CA TYR A 82 -2.20 -4.79 -5.03
C TYR A 82 -1.99 -3.95 -3.77
N PHE A 83 -0.76 -3.93 -3.27
CA PHE A 83 -0.37 -3.10 -2.14
C PHE A 83 0.47 -1.94 -2.66
N CYS A 84 0.06 -0.73 -2.31
CA CYS A 84 0.69 0.50 -2.78
C CYS A 84 1.24 1.29 -1.60
N SER A 85 2.45 1.81 -1.74
CA SER A 85 3.18 2.47 -0.64
C SER A 85 3.85 3.74 -1.15
N HIS A 86 3.07 4.83 -1.23
CA HIS A 86 3.51 6.19 -1.58
C HIS A 86 3.55 7.09 -0.35
#